data_AF-A0A1Q4WGV8-F1
#
_entry.id   AF-A0A1Q4WGV8-F1
#
_cell.length_a   1.000
_cell.length_b   1.000
_cell.length_c   1.000
_cell.angle_alpha   90.00
_cell.angle_beta   90.00
_cell.angle_gamma   90.00
#
_symmetry.space_group_name_H-M   'P 1'
#
loop_
_entity.id
_entity.type
_entity.pdbx_description
1 polymer ?
#
loop_
_entity_poly.entity_id
_entity_poly.type
_entity_poly.pdbx_seq_one_letter_code
_entity_poly.pdbx_strand_id
1 'polypeptide(L)'
;MGLLRYLRGPYAYTMTMAMLREGEQFAMPAQWRGLRVEEQAERLVGAEARRVSDARLFALEAPVVEAVRTVADQPVALPLLPAVLPAPSGMIVFAQPVSVTQPGAVVTAATWGPLPGDSAEGVHLTWWSDHRAAAQRAGSATSTGSEPGAEDLLRAIPLLHEYGLAVHFVPVIDQRLYASGPGGVTGTAHAPALRAIVAAWYALSENIVPTRELRADPVTGRALAAEKVRHRGVRYGTATDARAVADAVVQAAAKVEAKAREDHPEVVGELSSLTRTTTLPGLDEAFAPDRDTELPAASRWLPRLYRSAAQPLQQLEASCEDAYPGVFDALEELRARTFGSWPQWCWMPVARVAAELVTKFRVPTSVEAVADATVIAALGAWRSGGRHALAMTHIPMADLPAPPCELPHRLPVPAATLIHLNADLSYSGGLLAFLEAGPEHRPELRLLDYHTRGPHLRTCHDWQLVLSGDTAQEAAAATARIALHPLGEDGRPMTDAEVASEISSVFAPYLPALNLLAAPAPVSPLRDVAGVLQRRPVRRGPPSVGWAPHMTMWISPVAEQPADAE
;
A
#
# COMPACT_ATOMS: atom_id res chain seq x y z
N MET A 1 -10.94 -25.52 18.07
CA MET A 1 -10.06 -26.71 18.23
C MET A 1 -9.01 -26.76 17.09
N GLY A 2 -8.33 -25.64 16.78
CA GLY A 2 -7.56 -25.51 15.53
C GLY A 2 -6.07 -25.22 15.72
N LEU A 3 -5.72 -24.09 16.36
CA LEU A 3 -4.34 -23.55 16.29
C LEU A 3 -3.30 -24.32 17.12
N LEU A 4 -3.56 -24.65 18.38
CA LEU A 4 -2.59 -25.41 19.20
C LEU A 4 -2.34 -26.81 18.65
N ARG A 5 -3.40 -27.45 18.14
CA ARG A 5 -3.29 -28.74 17.46
C ARG A 5 -2.48 -28.63 16.17
N TYR A 6 -2.68 -27.56 15.38
CA TYR A 6 -1.87 -27.26 14.20
C TYR A 6 -0.39 -27.09 14.57
N LEU A 7 -0.09 -26.24 15.56
CA LEU A 7 1.27 -25.95 16.02
C LEU A 7 1.97 -27.17 16.61
N ARG A 8 1.22 -28.09 17.24
CA ARG A 8 1.76 -29.37 17.75
C ARG A 8 1.82 -30.46 16.68
N GLY A 9 1.26 -30.20 15.50
CA GLY A 9 1.23 -31.14 14.38
C GLY A 9 2.47 -31.04 13.50
N PRO A 10 2.78 -32.09 12.72
CA PRO A 10 3.95 -32.10 11.84
C PRO A 10 3.86 -31.03 10.74
N TYR A 11 2.65 -30.63 10.35
CA TYR A 11 2.44 -29.69 9.24
C TYR A 11 2.94 -28.27 9.56
N ALA A 12 2.76 -27.77 10.79
CA ALA A 12 3.30 -26.45 11.17
C ALA A 12 4.82 -26.43 11.07
N TYR A 13 5.48 -27.47 11.58
CA TYR A 13 6.93 -27.66 11.44
C TYR A 13 7.38 -27.70 9.97
N THR A 14 6.72 -28.51 9.13
CA THR A 14 7.06 -28.61 7.71
C THR A 14 6.90 -27.27 6.98
N MET A 15 5.85 -26.51 7.28
CA MET A 15 5.60 -25.21 6.66
C MET A 15 6.63 -24.17 7.08
N THR A 16 6.89 -24.01 8.40
CA THR A 16 7.91 -23.08 8.89
C THR A 16 9.30 -23.41 8.32
N MET A 17 9.62 -24.69 8.19
CA MET A 17 10.86 -25.13 7.56
C MET A 17 10.93 -24.75 6.07
N ALA A 18 9.83 -24.86 5.32
CA ALA A 18 9.78 -24.44 3.91
C ALA A 18 10.00 -22.91 3.78
N MET A 19 9.28 -22.12 4.57
CA MET A 19 9.43 -20.65 4.60
C MET A 19 10.87 -20.22 4.89
N LEU A 20 11.51 -20.82 5.91
CA LEU A 20 12.91 -20.53 6.24
C LEU A 20 13.87 -20.86 5.09
N ARG A 21 13.60 -21.91 4.29
CA ARG A 21 14.41 -22.27 3.12
C ARG A 21 14.21 -21.32 1.94
N GLU A 22 13.02 -20.73 1.83
CA GLU A 22 12.68 -19.71 0.84
C GLU A 22 13.21 -18.30 1.21
N GLY A 23 13.87 -18.17 2.37
CA GLY A 23 14.50 -16.93 2.82
C GLY A 23 13.61 -16.03 3.66
N GLU A 24 12.43 -16.50 4.08
CA GLU A 24 11.56 -15.75 4.98
C GLU A 24 12.24 -15.48 6.33
N GLN A 25 12.11 -14.26 6.81
CA GLN A 25 12.74 -13.83 8.06
C GLN A 25 11.75 -13.88 9.22
N PHE A 26 12.15 -14.51 10.33
CA PHE A 26 11.37 -14.56 11.56
C PHE A 26 12.10 -13.85 12.70
N ALA A 27 11.33 -13.20 13.56
CA ALA A 27 11.82 -12.71 14.84
C ALA A 27 12.22 -13.88 15.75
N MET A 28 13.53 -14.12 15.89
CA MET A 28 14.10 -15.15 16.75
C MET A 28 15.37 -14.68 17.48
N PRO A 29 15.73 -15.29 18.63
CA PRO A 29 16.97 -14.99 19.35
C PRO A 29 18.20 -15.21 18.46
N ALA A 30 19.26 -14.42 18.66
CA ALA A 30 20.51 -14.52 17.89
C ALA A 30 21.10 -15.94 17.92
N GLN A 31 21.01 -16.63 19.06
CA GLN A 31 21.48 -18.01 19.22
C GLN A 31 20.71 -19.03 18.37
N TRP A 32 19.50 -18.72 17.88
CA TRP A 32 18.75 -19.60 16.98
C TRP A 32 19.19 -19.43 15.53
N ARG A 33 19.65 -18.23 15.13
CA ARG A 33 20.05 -17.95 13.74
C ARG A 33 21.25 -18.79 13.28
N GLY A 34 22.09 -19.22 14.21
CA GLY A 34 23.23 -20.13 13.93
C GLY A 34 22.87 -21.61 13.88
N LEU A 35 21.62 -21.99 14.19
CA LEU A 35 21.16 -23.38 14.16
C LEU A 35 20.85 -23.83 12.72
N ARG A 36 20.72 -25.15 12.52
CA ARG A 36 20.22 -25.69 11.24
C ARG A 36 18.76 -25.30 11.04
N VAL A 37 18.30 -25.21 9.79
CA VAL A 37 16.94 -24.77 9.46
C VAL A 37 15.86 -25.63 10.14
N GLU A 38 16.09 -26.93 10.25
CA GLU A 38 15.21 -27.86 10.97
C GLU A 38 15.06 -27.48 12.45
N GLU A 39 16.18 -27.20 13.11
CA GLU A 39 16.20 -26.80 14.52
C GLU A 39 15.59 -25.40 14.70
N GLN A 40 15.81 -24.47 13.77
CA GLN A 40 15.15 -23.16 13.76
C GLN A 40 13.63 -23.30 13.69
N ALA A 41 13.12 -24.12 12.75
CA ALA A 41 11.69 -24.36 12.58
C ALA A 41 11.07 -24.99 13.84
N GLU A 42 11.70 -25.99 14.44
CA GLU A 42 11.24 -26.62 15.68
C GLU A 42 11.16 -25.60 16.84
N ARG A 43 12.18 -24.74 16.98
CA ARG A 43 12.23 -23.73 18.03
C ARG A 43 11.16 -22.64 17.84
N LEU A 44 10.96 -22.17 16.62
CA LEU A 44 9.92 -21.20 16.27
C LEU A 44 8.53 -21.75 16.56
N VAL A 45 8.19 -22.93 16.03
CA VAL A 45 6.88 -23.56 16.23
C VAL A 45 6.64 -23.86 17.70
N GLY A 46 7.66 -24.37 18.42
CA GLY A 46 7.57 -24.61 19.85
C GLY A 46 7.38 -23.33 20.67
N ALA A 47 8.01 -22.22 20.28
CA ALA A 47 7.84 -20.92 20.92
C ALA A 47 6.43 -20.35 20.69
N GLU A 48 5.92 -20.43 19.46
CA GLU A 48 4.56 -20.02 19.15
C GLU A 48 3.53 -20.89 19.88
N ALA A 49 3.74 -22.22 19.94
CA ALA A 49 2.87 -23.13 20.67
C ALA A 49 2.81 -22.80 22.16
N ARG A 50 3.94 -22.43 22.78
CA ARG A 50 3.99 -21.94 24.17
C ARG A 50 3.26 -20.61 24.31
N ARG A 51 3.47 -19.67 23.39
CA ARG A 51 2.83 -18.36 23.43
C ARG A 51 1.32 -18.44 23.28
N VAL A 52 0.82 -19.14 22.26
CA VAL A 52 -0.60 -19.44 22.09
C VAL A 52 -1.11 -20.21 23.29
N SER A 53 -0.27 -21.06 23.87
CA SER A 53 -0.66 -21.79 25.06
C SER A 53 -0.95 -20.85 26.24
N ASP A 54 -0.11 -19.84 26.40
CA ASP A 54 -0.15 -18.92 27.51
C ASP A 54 -0.89 -17.62 27.17
N ALA A 55 -1.49 -17.54 25.98
CA ALA A 55 -2.23 -16.39 25.46
C ALA A 55 -3.66 -16.26 26.02
N ARG A 56 -3.98 -15.09 26.58
CA ARG A 56 -5.37 -14.72 26.88
C ARG A 56 -6.19 -14.61 25.59
N LEU A 57 -7.39 -15.19 25.57
CA LEU A 57 -8.23 -15.23 24.38
C LEU A 57 -9.24 -14.07 24.35
N PHE A 58 -9.29 -13.39 23.21
CA PHE A 58 -10.21 -12.30 22.89
C PHE A 58 -10.93 -12.60 21.58
N ALA A 59 -12.19 -12.17 21.47
CA ALA A 59 -12.97 -12.22 20.25
C ALA A 59 -13.67 -10.87 20.03
N LEU A 60 -13.70 -10.39 18.79
CA LEU A 60 -14.36 -9.14 18.41
C LEU A 60 -15.52 -9.40 17.46
N GLU A 61 -16.68 -8.83 17.76
CA GLU A 61 -17.87 -8.86 16.90
C GLU A 61 -17.75 -7.91 15.70
N ALA A 62 -18.58 -8.15 14.68
CA ALA A 62 -18.54 -7.44 13.41
C ALA A 62 -18.53 -5.89 13.55
N PRO A 63 -19.35 -5.25 14.40
CA PRO A 63 -19.31 -3.79 14.55
C PRO A 63 -17.98 -3.26 15.10
N VAL A 64 -17.34 -4.01 16.00
CA VAL A 64 -16.01 -3.64 16.52
C VAL A 64 -14.95 -3.86 15.45
N VAL A 65 -15.06 -4.92 14.66
CA VAL A 65 -14.15 -5.17 13.52
C VAL A 65 -14.25 -4.05 12.47
N GLU A 66 -15.46 -3.58 12.16
CA GLU A 66 -15.68 -2.45 11.24
C GLU A 66 -15.07 -1.15 11.79
N ALA A 67 -15.22 -0.90 13.10
CA ALA A 67 -14.62 0.25 13.77
C ALA A 67 -13.09 0.24 13.65
N VAL A 68 -12.44 -0.89 13.97
CA VAL A 68 -10.96 -0.98 13.93
C VAL A 68 -10.42 -0.89 12.50
N ARG A 69 -11.15 -1.40 11.49
CA ARG A 69 -10.82 -1.19 10.07
C ARG A 69 -10.88 0.28 9.70
N THR A 70 -11.96 0.95 10.10
CA THR A 70 -12.14 2.39 9.88
C THR A 70 -11.00 3.20 10.50
N VAL A 71 -10.57 2.87 11.71
CA VAL A 71 -9.41 3.53 12.35
C VAL A 71 -8.10 3.20 11.64
N ALA A 72 -7.90 1.95 11.23
CA ALA A 72 -6.68 1.54 10.52
C ALA A 72 -6.49 2.31 9.21
N ASP A 73 -7.59 2.59 8.50
CA ASP A 73 -7.61 3.36 7.24
C ASP A 73 -7.49 4.88 7.45
N GLN A 74 -7.65 5.38 8.67
CA GLN A 74 -7.51 6.80 8.99
C GLN A 74 -6.04 7.17 9.25
N PRO A 75 -5.64 8.43 8.95
CA PRO A 75 -4.30 8.94 9.25
C PRO A 75 -4.15 9.31 10.74
N VAL A 76 -4.49 8.39 11.65
CA VAL A 76 -4.39 8.56 13.10
C VAL A 76 -3.11 7.86 13.61
N ALA A 77 -2.39 8.50 14.53
CA ALA A 77 -1.27 7.87 15.20
C ALA A 77 -1.77 6.78 16.17
N LEU A 78 -1.18 5.59 16.12
CA LEU A 78 -1.48 4.51 17.07
C LEU A 78 -0.21 4.14 17.85
N PRO A 79 0.23 4.97 18.81
CA PRO A 79 1.42 4.67 19.60
C PRO A 79 1.31 3.30 20.26
N LEU A 80 2.34 2.48 20.13
CA LEU A 80 2.38 1.18 20.80
C LEU A 80 3.24 1.27 22.06
N LEU A 81 2.56 1.27 23.19
CA LEU A 81 3.17 1.16 24.51
C LEU A 81 2.70 -0.13 25.19
N PRO A 82 3.44 -0.66 26.19
CA PRO A 82 3.01 -1.83 26.94
C PRO A 82 1.59 -1.70 27.53
N ALA A 83 1.18 -0.48 27.89
CA ALA A 83 -0.14 -0.18 28.44
C ALA A 83 -1.30 -0.41 27.46
N VAL A 84 -1.04 -0.37 26.14
CA VAL A 84 -2.07 -0.59 25.10
C VAL A 84 -2.41 -2.07 24.97
N LEU A 85 -1.51 -2.97 25.39
CA LEU A 85 -1.76 -4.40 25.30
C LEU A 85 -2.87 -4.83 26.27
N PRO A 86 -3.91 -5.55 25.80
CA PRO A 86 -4.98 -6.01 26.69
C PRO A 86 -4.54 -7.17 27.60
N ALA A 87 -3.37 -7.77 27.32
CA ALA A 87 -2.65 -8.72 28.17
C ALA A 87 -1.17 -8.81 27.75
N PRO A 88 -0.23 -9.25 28.61
CA PRO A 88 1.17 -9.46 28.25
C PRO A 88 1.36 -10.45 27.08
N SER A 89 0.50 -11.47 27.02
CA SER A 89 0.38 -12.40 25.89
C SER A 89 -1.09 -12.66 25.61
N GLY A 90 -1.47 -12.69 24.34
CA GLY A 90 -2.86 -12.89 23.95
C GLY A 90 -3.06 -13.37 22.53
N MET A 91 -4.30 -13.72 22.25
CA MET A 91 -4.81 -14.09 20.94
C MET A 91 -6.13 -13.38 20.73
N ILE A 92 -6.28 -12.73 19.60
CA ILE A 92 -7.52 -12.08 19.17
C ILE A 92 -8.03 -12.78 17.92
N VAL A 93 -9.34 -13.04 17.87
CA VAL A 93 -10.05 -13.58 16.71
C VAL A 93 -11.10 -12.56 16.28
N PHE A 94 -11.22 -12.34 14.97
CA PHE A 94 -12.15 -11.38 14.40
C PHE A 94 -13.34 -12.11 13.78
N ALA A 95 -14.57 -11.65 14.03
CA ALA A 95 -15.78 -12.22 13.43
C ALA A 95 -15.81 -12.12 11.90
N GLN A 96 -15.09 -11.14 11.36
CA GLN A 96 -14.87 -10.93 9.93
C GLN A 96 -13.39 -10.54 9.69
N PRO A 97 -12.84 -10.73 8.48
CA PRO A 97 -11.47 -10.33 8.20
C PRO A 97 -11.19 -8.86 8.55
N VAL A 98 -10.12 -8.63 9.30
CA VAL A 98 -9.75 -7.27 9.73
C VAL A 98 -8.89 -6.54 8.69
N SER A 99 -8.20 -7.28 7.84
CA SER A 99 -7.37 -6.75 6.75
C SER A 99 -7.10 -7.84 5.71
N VAL A 100 -6.71 -7.42 4.51
CA VAL A 100 -6.12 -8.28 3.49
C VAL A 100 -4.65 -7.88 3.34
N THR A 101 -3.72 -8.81 3.52
CA THR A 101 -2.30 -8.60 3.22
C THR A 101 -2.05 -8.89 1.75
N GLN A 102 -1.02 -8.32 1.12
CA GLN A 102 -0.55 -8.82 -0.19
C GLN A 102 0.28 -10.11 0.04
N PRO A 103 0.07 -11.19 -0.74
CA PRO A 103 -0.62 -11.27 -2.04
C PRO A 103 -2.13 -11.65 -2.01
N GLY A 104 -2.86 -11.35 -0.93
CA GLY A 104 -4.32 -11.52 -0.86
C GLY A 104 -4.82 -12.26 0.39
N ALA A 105 -3.95 -12.49 1.37
CA ALA A 105 -4.31 -13.28 2.54
C ALA A 105 -5.15 -12.48 3.53
N VAL A 106 -6.20 -13.11 4.05
CA VAL A 106 -7.14 -12.46 4.98
C VAL A 106 -6.75 -12.67 6.42
N VAL A 107 -6.56 -11.59 7.16
CA VAL A 107 -6.23 -11.66 8.59
C VAL A 107 -7.51 -11.91 9.39
N THR A 108 -7.61 -13.10 9.99
CA THR A 108 -8.77 -13.54 10.78
C THR A 108 -8.45 -13.74 12.25
N ALA A 109 -7.17 -13.86 12.60
CA ALA A 109 -6.71 -13.85 13.99
C ALA A 109 -5.30 -13.28 14.11
N ALA A 110 -4.92 -12.88 15.32
CA ALA A 110 -3.54 -12.52 15.66
C ALA A 110 -3.17 -13.00 17.06
N THR A 111 -1.91 -13.36 17.26
CA THR A 111 -1.32 -13.80 18.53
C THR A 111 -0.15 -12.89 18.87
N TRP A 112 0.00 -12.56 20.14
CA TRP A 112 1.10 -11.72 20.61
C TRP A 112 1.64 -12.18 21.96
N GLY A 113 2.85 -11.73 22.27
CA GLY A 113 3.53 -12.02 23.52
C GLY A 113 4.92 -11.40 23.57
N PRO A 114 5.71 -11.68 24.62
CA PRO A 114 7.05 -11.15 24.74
C PRO A 114 7.94 -11.60 23.57
N LEU A 115 8.90 -10.74 23.20
CA LEU A 115 9.92 -11.09 22.22
C LEU A 115 10.73 -12.32 22.69
N PRO A 116 11.12 -13.22 21.78
CA PRO A 116 11.97 -14.32 22.15
C PRO A 116 13.42 -13.83 22.38
N GLY A 117 13.98 -14.08 23.57
CA GLY A 117 15.35 -13.73 23.96
C GLY A 117 15.42 -12.69 25.08
N ASP A 118 16.60 -12.09 25.29
CA ASP A 118 16.86 -11.10 26.35
C ASP A 118 16.48 -9.66 25.94
N SER A 119 15.87 -9.47 24.77
CA SER A 119 15.37 -8.15 24.35
C SER A 119 14.09 -7.83 25.14
N ALA A 120 14.21 -6.91 26.10
CA ALA A 120 13.14 -6.58 27.04
C ALA A 120 12.03 -5.68 26.46
N GLU A 121 12.25 -5.08 25.28
CA GLU A 121 11.41 -3.98 24.78
C GLU A 121 10.72 -4.38 23.47
N GLY A 122 9.52 -4.95 23.59
CA GLY A 122 8.63 -5.17 22.45
C GLY A 122 7.69 -6.36 22.61
N VAL A 123 7.03 -6.70 21.51
CA VAL A 123 6.05 -7.75 21.34
C VAL A 123 6.36 -8.52 20.07
N HIS A 124 6.37 -9.85 20.16
CA HIS A 124 6.27 -10.68 18.98
C HIS A 124 4.80 -10.80 18.60
N LEU A 125 4.45 -10.32 17.41
CA LEU A 125 3.12 -10.42 16.80
C LEU A 125 3.13 -11.42 15.64
N THR A 126 2.14 -12.29 15.61
CA THR A 126 1.87 -13.21 14.50
C THR A 126 0.43 -13.02 14.08
N TRP A 127 0.13 -12.81 12.80
CA TRP A 127 -1.25 -12.90 12.30
C TRP A 127 -1.48 -14.18 11.52
N TRP A 128 -2.74 -14.54 11.42
CA TRP A 128 -3.20 -15.81 10.91
C TRP A 128 -4.30 -15.61 9.88
N SER A 129 -4.26 -16.41 8.81
CA SER A 129 -5.24 -16.37 7.74
C SER A 129 -6.05 -17.67 7.62
N ASP A 130 -7.28 -17.52 7.12
CA ASP A 130 -8.09 -18.67 6.68
C ASP A 130 -7.81 -18.96 5.20
N HIS A 131 -6.88 -19.88 4.97
CA HIS A 131 -6.45 -20.27 3.63
C HIS A 131 -7.55 -21.02 2.85
N ARG A 132 -8.55 -21.61 3.52
CA ARG A 132 -9.69 -22.23 2.83
C ARG A 132 -10.62 -21.15 2.29
N ALA A 133 -10.89 -20.10 3.07
CA ALA A 133 -11.65 -18.95 2.60
C ALA A 133 -10.91 -18.17 1.50
N ALA A 134 -9.57 -18.11 1.55
CA ALA A 134 -8.75 -17.52 0.49
C ALA A 134 -8.78 -18.36 -0.80
N ALA A 135 -8.60 -19.69 -0.70
CA ALA A 135 -8.67 -20.61 -1.84
C ALA A 135 -10.09 -20.72 -2.44
N GLN A 136 -11.13 -20.64 -1.60
CA GLN A 136 -12.53 -20.57 -2.06
C GLN A 136 -12.81 -19.25 -2.77
N ARG A 137 -12.31 -18.11 -2.31
CA ARG A 137 -12.45 -16.84 -3.06
C ARG A 137 -11.67 -16.81 -4.37
N ALA A 138 -10.54 -17.50 -4.42
CA ALA A 138 -9.81 -17.70 -5.67
C ALA A 138 -10.52 -18.66 -6.65
N GLY A 139 -11.55 -19.41 -6.21
CA GLY A 139 -12.21 -20.44 -7.02
C GLY A 139 -13.75 -20.44 -7.04
N SER A 140 -14.45 -19.53 -6.35
CA SER A 140 -15.90 -19.60 -6.16
C SER A 140 -16.53 -18.22 -5.92
N ALA A 141 -17.18 -17.69 -6.95
CA ALA A 141 -18.05 -16.51 -6.89
C ALA A 141 -19.53 -16.86 -6.59
N THR A 142 -19.85 -18.04 -6.05
CA THR A 142 -21.25 -18.49 -5.92
C THR A 142 -21.49 -19.37 -4.69
N SER A 143 -21.61 -18.78 -3.49
CA SER A 143 -22.54 -19.36 -2.50
C SER A 143 -23.01 -18.32 -1.46
N THR A 144 -24.32 -18.08 -1.45
CA THR A 144 -25.05 -17.37 -0.40
C THR A 144 -25.36 -18.36 0.73
N GLY A 145 -24.44 -18.49 1.69
CA GLY A 145 -24.62 -19.28 2.90
C GLY A 145 -24.57 -18.38 4.13
N SER A 146 -25.47 -18.62 5.09
CA SER A 146 -25.60 -17.91 6.37
C SER A 146 -24.26 -17.60 7.05
N GLU A 147 -24.13 -16.38 7.58
CA GLU A 147 -22.95 -15.94 8.34
C GLU A 147 -22.60 -16.94 9.46
N PRO A 148 -21.37 -17.49 9.48
CA PRO A 148 -20.95 -18.40 10.55
C PRO A 148 -20.83 -17.63 11.87
N GLY A 149 -21.41 -18.19 12.93
CA GLY A 149 -21.28 -17.62 14.28
C GLY A 149 -19.84 -17.76 14.82
N ALA A 150 -19.47 -16.92 15.79
CA ALA A 150 -18.15 -16.94 16.43
C ALA A 150 -17.75 -18.33 17.02
N GLU A 151 -18.72 -19.14 17.41
CA GLU A 151 -18.49 -20.52 17.86
C GLU A 151 -18.15 -21.50 16.73
N ASP A 152 -18.70 -21.29 15.52
CA ASP A 152 -18.38 -22.08 14.33
C ASP A 152 -17.00 -21.72 13.80
N LEU A 153 -16.62 -20.44 13.90
CA LEU A 153 -15.28 -19.95 13.58
C LEU A 153 -14.20 -20.64 14.45
N LEU A 154 -14.46 -20.89 15.73
CA LEU A 154 -13.52 -21.63 16.61
C LEU A 154 -13.33 -23.10 16.21
N ARG A 155 -14.28 -23.68 15.47
CA ARG A 155 -14.23 -25.08 14.99
C ARG A 155 -13.59 -25.21 13.61
N ALA A 156 -13.55 -24.13 12.82
CA ALA A 156 -13.26 -24.19 11.38
C ALA A 156 -11.79 -24.03 10.95
N ILE A 157 -10.82 -23.77 11.84
CA ILE A 157 -9.57 -23.15 11.38
C ILE A 157 -8.38 -24.11 11.12
N PRO A 158 -7.99 -24.36 9.84
CA PRO A 158 -6.62 -24.61 9.46
C PRO A 158 -5.93 -23.25 9.22
N LEU A 159 -5.30 -22.70 10.26
CA LEU A 159 -4.54 -21.45 10.14
C LEU A 159 -3.15 -21.74 9.57
N LEU A 160 -2.71 -20.94 8.61
CA LEU A 160 -1.34 -20.94 8.12
C LEU A 160 -0.56 -19.79 8.76
N HIS A 161 0.70 -20.06 9.10
CA HIS A 161 1.63 -19.08 9.63
C HIS A 161 2.16 -18.24 8.47
N GLU A 162 1.72 -16.99 8.34
CA GLU A 162 2.13 -16.16 7.19
C GLU A 162 3.32 -15.26 7.51
N TYR A 163 3.42 -14.74 8.74
CA TYR A 163 4.48 -13.80 9.10
C TYR A 163 4.63 -13.67 10.62
N GLY A 164 5.86 -13.61 11.12
CA GLY A 164 6.18 -13.40 12.54
C GLY A 164 6.99 -12.12 12.73
N LEU A 165 6.40 -11.13 13.38
CA LEU A 165 6.94 -9.78 13.45
C LEU A 165 7.37 -9.39 14.87
N ALA A 166 8.61 -8.89 15.00
CA ALA A 166 9.01 -8.16 16.21
C ALA A 166 8.53 -6.71 16.09
N VAL A 167 7.71 -6.28 17.05
CA VAL A 167 7.23 -4.90 17.16
C VAL A 167 7.80 -4.36 18.46
N HIS A 168 8.63 -3.32 18.39
CA HIS A 168 9.27 -2.78 19.58
C HIS A 168 8.40 -1.71 20.26
N PHE A 169 8.58 -1.53 21.56
CA PHE A 169 7.99 -0.41 22.29
C PHE A 169 8.93 0.81 22.20
N VAL A 170 8.38 2.01 22.45
CA VAL A 170 9.17 3.22 22.70
C VAL A 170 10.25 2.93 23.75
N PRO A 171 11.53 3.30 23.54
CA PRO A 171 12.07 4.28 22.58
C PRO A 171 12.29 3.77 21.15
N VAL A 172 12.02 2.51 20.85
CA VAL A 172 12.14 1.94 19.49
C VAL A 172 10.77 1.98 18.82
N ILE A 173 10.55 3.00 18.00
CA ILE A 173 9.28 3.25 17.32
C ILE A 173 9.09 2.31 16.12
N ASP A 174 7.97 1.59 16.06
CA ASP A 174 7.53 0.93 14.84
C ASP A 174 6.82 1.93 13.91
N GLN A 175 7.52 2.38 12.87
CA GLN A 175 7.03 3.39 11.93
C GLN A 175 5.75 2.99 11.20
N ARG A 176 5.42 1.68 11.13
CA ARG A 176 4.19 1.17 10.49
C ARG A 176 2.91 1.47 11.28
N LEU A 177 3.04 1.84 12.57
CA LEU A 177 1.92 2.11 13.47
C LEU A 177 1.54 3.59 13.56
N TYR A 178 2.44 4.45 13.12
CA TYR A 178 2.12 5.84 12.88
C TYR A 178 1.46 5.92 11.50
N ALA A 179 0.55 6.88 11.31
CA ALA A 179 -0.07 7.07 9.99
C ALA A 179 1.04 7.13 8.92
N SER A 180 0.71 6.73 7.68
CA SER A 180 1.51 7.01 6.50
C SER A 180 1.68 8.53 6.34
N GLY A 181 2.57 9.11 7.12
CA GLY A 181 3.13 10.42 6.91
C GLY A 181 4.12 10.37 5.75
N PRO A 182 4.41 11.52 5.12
CA PRO A 182 5.49 11.64 4.16
C PRO A 182 6.80 11.34 4.93
N GLY A 183 7.40 10.16 4.73
CA GLY A 183 8.78 9.95 5.23
C GLY A 183 9.04 8.79 6.18
N GLY A 184 8.56 7.56 6.00
CA GLY A 184 9.05 6.48 6.88
C GLY A 184 8.62 5.08 6.53
N VAL A 185 9.43 4.43 5.69
CA VAL A 185 9.47 2.98 5.41
C VAL A 185 8.20 2.42 4.76
N THR A 186 8.31 2.31 3.42
CA THR A 186 7.72 1.30 2.52
C THR A 186 6.42 0.63 2.97
N GLY A 187 5.46 0.62 2.04
CA GLY A 187 4.35 -0.31 2.03
C GLY A 187 4.81 -1.75 2.19
N THR A 188 5.02 -2.18 3.43
CA THR A 188 4.94 -3.58 3.76
C THR A 188 3.48 -3.94 3.54
N ALA A 189 3.23 -5.00 2.79
CA ALA A 189 1.92 -5.63 2.57
C ALA A 189 1.09 -5.86 3.85
N HIS A 190 1.69 -5.60 5.01
CA HIS A 190 1.23 -5.91 6.34
C HIS A 190 0.89 -4.69 7.20
N ALA A 191 1.21 -3.46 6.77
CA ALA A 191 0.94 -2.25 7.56
C ALA A 191 -0.56 -2.07 7.90
N PRO A 192 -1.51 -2.27 6.96
CA PRO A 192 -2.94 -2.20 7.29
C PRO A 192 -3.36 -3.23 8.34
N ALA A 193 -2.87 -4.46 8.24
CA ALA A 193 -3.15 -5.53 9.20
C ALA A 193 -2.62 -5.19 10.60
N LEU A 194 -1.38 -4.69 10.66
CA LEU A 194 -0.74 -4.30 11.90
C LEU A 194 -1.50 -3.14 12.58
N ARG A 195 -1.87 -2.09 11.83
CA ARG A 195 -2.67 -0.96 12.35
C ARG A 195 -4.03 -1.42 12.87
N ALA A 196 -4.71 -2.30 12.13
CA ALA A 196 -5.99 -2.85 12.54
C ALA A 196 -5.91 -3.68 13.83
N ILE A 197 -4.84 -4.48 13.99
CA ILE A 197 -4.59 -5.24 15.23
C ILE A 197 -4.32 -4.30 16.41
N VAL A 198 -3.53 -3.23 16.22
CA VAL A 198 -3.27 -2.27 17.30
C VAL A 198 -4.52 -1.47 17.65
N ALA A 199 -5.31 -1.03 16.68
CA ALA A 199 -6.61 -0.41 16.93
C ALA A 199 -7.54 -1.35 17.73
N ALA A 200 -7.50 -2.65 17.44
CA ALA A 200 -8.22 -3.65 18.23
C ALA A 200 -7.69 -3.80 19.66
N TRP A 201 -6.38 -3.65 19.89
CA TRP A 201 -5.82 -3.60 21.24
C TRP A 201 -6.32 -2.39 22.02
N TYR A 202 -6.33 -1.20 21.41
CA TYR A 202 -6.91 0.01 22.00
C TYR A 202 -8.36 -0.18 22.41
N ALA A 203 -9.19 -0.75 21.51
CA ALA A 203 -10.59 -1.03 21.80
C ALA A 203 -10.76 -1.92 23.06
N LEU A 204 -9.84 -2.88 23.26
CA LEU A 204 -9.89 -3.84 24.37
C LEU A 204 -9.24 -3.36 25.68
N SER A 205 -8.19 -2.54 25.63
CA SER A 205 -7.39 -2.16 26.82
C SER A 205 -7.98 -0.98 27.59
N GLU A 206 -8.59 -0.01 26.89
CA GLU A 206 -9.20 1.18 27.51
C GLU A 206 -10.66 0.93 27.95
N ASN A 207 -11.14 -0.31 27.88
CA ASN A 207 -12.55 -0.68 28.11
C ASN A 207 -13.53 0.12 27.22
N ILE A 208 -13.09 0.53 26.02
CA ILE A 208 -13.92 1.24 25.05
C ILE A 208 -15.12 0.37 24.65
N VAL A 209 -14.86 -0.92 24.40
CA VAL A 209 -15.93 -1.89 24.19
C VAL A 209 -16.19 -2.67 25.48
N PRO A 210 -17.46 -2.89 25.86
CA PRO A 210 -17.79 -3.80 26.95
C PRO A 210 -17.27 -5.20 26.60
N THR A 211 -16.59 -5.83 27.57
CA THR A 211 -16.11 -7.21 27.41
C THR A 211 -16.90 -8.18 28.29
N ARG A 212 -17.49 -9.21 27.68
CA ARG A 212 -18.14 -10.30 28.41
C ARG A 212 -17.24 -11.52 28.44
N GLU A 213 -17.02 -12.10 29.62
CA GLU A 213 -16.33 -13.38 29.74
C GLU A 213 -17.32 -14.53 29.46
N LEU A 214 -17.16 -15.22 28.34
CA LEU A 214 -17.83 -16.50 28.10
C LEU A 214 -16.93 -17.62 28.62
N ARG A 215 -17.41 -18.33 29.65
CA ARG A 215 -16.80 -19.58 30.10
C ARG A 215 -17.37 -20.72 29.28
N ALA A 216 -16.53 -21.70 28.96
CA ALA A 216 -16.99 -22.89 28.26
C ALA A 216 -18.10 -23.59 29.08
N ASP A 217 -19.24 -23.83 28.44
CA ASP A 217 -20.31 -24.67 28.97
C ASP A 217 -19.81 -26.11 29.21
N PRO A 218 -20.25 -26.87 30.23
CA PRO A 218 -19.70 -28.18 30.58
C PRO A 218 -19.74 -29.23 29.46
N VAL A 219 -20.60 -29.07 28.45
CA VAL A 219 -20.67 -29.95 27.28
C VAL A 219 -19.54 -29.65 26.29
N THR A 220 -19.29 -28.38 26.00
CA THR A 220 -18.14 -27.87 25.21
C THR A 220 -16.83 -27.95 26.00
N GLY A 221 -16.94 -27.98 27.33
CA GLY A 221 -15.88 -27.98 28.32
C GLY A 221 -15.02 -29.23 28.32
N ARG A 222 -15.46 -30.39 27.80
CA ARG A 222 -14.55 -31.57 27.74
C ARG A 222 -13.50 -31.45 26.65
N ALA A 223 -13.83 -30.84 25.50
CA ALA A 223 -12.87 -30.59 24.42
C ALA A 223 -11.91 -29.44 24.76
N LEU A 224 -12.38 -28.40 25.48
CA LEU A 224 -11.54 -27.31 25.97
C LEU A 224 -10.74 -27.66 27.24
N ALA A 225 -11.29 -28.45 28.17
CA ALA A 225 -10.61 -28.89 29.39
C ALA A 225 -9.50 -29.91 29.10
N ALA A 226 -9.59 -30.66 28.00
CA ALA A 226 -8.48 -31.48 27.51
C ALA A 226 -7.31 -30.63 26.99
N GLU A 227 -7.53 -29.37 26.56
CA GLU A 227 -6.47 -28.50 26.05
C GLU A 227 -5.88 -27.51 27.07
N LYS A 228 -6.57 -27.18 28.18
CA LYS A 228 -5.89 -26.49 29.31
C LYS A 228 -6.67 -26.40 30.62
N VAL A 229 -6.09 -27.01 31.66
CA VAL A 229 -6.36 -26.70 33.07
C VAL A 229 -5.43 -25.56 33.47
N ARG A 230 -5.98 -24.34 33.52
CA ARG A 230 -5.63 -23.19 34.40
C ARG A 230 -6.02 -21.89 33.69
N HIS A 231 -7.25 -21.46 33.96
CA HIS A 231 -7.79 -20.13 33.63
C HIS A 231 -8.00 -19.84 32.13
N ARG A 232 -9.25 -19.69 31.67
CA ARG A 232 -9.67 -18.71 30.62
C ARG A 232 -11.13 -18.90 30.22
N GLY A 233 -11.99 -17.96 30.61
CA GLY A 233 -13.09 -17.59 29.73
C GLY A 233 -12.58 -16.76 28.55
N VAL A 234 -13.28 -16.80 27.43
CA VAL A 234 -13.01 -15.95 26.27
C VAL A 234 -13.64 -14.59 26.53
N ARG A 235 -12.90 -13.50 26.33
CA ARG A 235 -13.44 -12.14 26.43
C ARG A 235 -13.98 -11.69 25.08
N TYR A 236 -15.28 -11.44 25.02
CA TYR A 236 -15.98 -10.97 23.83
C TYR A 236 -16.17 -9.46 23.91
N GLY A 237 -15.54 -8.71 22.99
CA GLY A 237 -15.78 -7.29 22.80
C GLY A 237 -16.97 -7.08 21.87
N THR A 238 -18.01 -6.42 22.36
CA THR A 238 -19.26 -6.19 21.63
C THR A 238 -19.56 -4.71 21.54
N ALA A 239 -20.13 -4.25 20.44
CA ALA A 239 -20.59 -2.87 20.29
C ALA A 239 -21.82 -2.81 19.39
N THR A 240 -22.69 -1.85 19.62
CA THR A 240 -23.86 -1.57 18.78
C THR A 240 -23.58 -0.54 17.69
N ASP A 241 -22.52 0.26 17.83
CA ASP A 241 -22.18 1.36 16.92
C ASP A 241 -20.67 1.37 16.62
N ALA A 242 -20.31 1.05 15.38
CA ALA A 242 -18.94 1.03 14.91
C ALA A 242 -18.28 2.42 14.92
N ARG A 243 -19.04 3.48 14.62
CA ARG A 243 -18.51 4.85 14.56
C ARG A 243 -18.14 5.36 15.94
N ALA A 244 -19.01 5.15 16.92
CA ALA A 244 -18.73 5.52 18.31
C ALA A 244 -17.48 4.83 18.85
N VAL A 245 -17.27 3.55 18.49
CA VAL A 245 -16.05 2.80 18.86
C VAL A 245 -14.82 3.37 18.14
N ALA A 246 -14.92 3.68 16.84
CA ALA A 246 -13.82 4.26 16.08
C ALA A 246 -13.37 5.60 16.69
N ASP A 247 -14.32 6.50 16.95
CA ASP A 247 -14.05 7.82 17.56
C ASP A 247 -13.40 7.67 18.94
N ALA A 248 -13.87 6.73 19.76
CA ALA A 248 -13.30 6.45 21.08
C ALA A 248 -11.88 5.88 21.00
N VAL A 249 -11.59 5.01 20.03
CA VAL A 249 -10.23 4.50 19.78
C VAL A 249 -9.29 5.63 19.37
N VAL A 250 -9.73 6.53 18.49
CA VAL A 250 -8.94 7.71 18.08
C VAL A 250 -8.64 8.62 19.27
N GLN A 251 -9.63 8.89 20.12
CA GLN A 251 -9.44 9.68 21.34
C GLN A 251 -8.46 9.03 22.33
N ALA A 252 -8.57 7.71 22.52
CA ALA A 252 -7.66 6.95 23.37
C ALA A 252 -6.23 6.99 22.84
N ALA A 253 -6.04 6.81 21.54
CA ALA A 253 -4.74 6.90 20.90
C ALA A 253 -4.10 8.29 21.06
N ALA A 254 -4.89 9.36 20.87
CA ALA A 254 -4.44 10.73 21.09
C ALA A 254 -4.01 10.99 22.55
N LYS A 255 -4.71 10.41 23.53
CA LYS A 255 -4.32 10.49 24.95
C LYS A 255 -3.01 9.77 25.23
N VAL A 256 -2.82 8.58 24.65
CA VAL A 256 -1.56 7.82 24.78
C VAL A 256 -0.41 8.56 24.10
N GLU A 257 -0.65 9.17 22.94
CA GLU A 257 0.35 9.99 22.22
C GLU A 257 0.76 11.21 23.06
N ALA A 258 -0.20 11.94 23.63
CA ALA A 258 0.08 13.09 24.47
C ALA A 258 0.96 12.70 25.67
N LYS A 259 0.66 11.56 26.32
CA LYS A 259 1.46 11.04 27.41
C LYS A 259 2.86 10.60 26.95
N ALA A 260 2.97 9.90 25.82
CA ALA A 260 4.26 9.51 25.26
C ALA A 260 5.14 10.73 24.92
N ARG A 261 4.52 11.84 24.48
CA ARG A 261 5.23 13.11 24.20
C ARG A 261 5.79 13.75 25.47
N GLU A 262 5.09 13.62 26.59
CA GLU A 262 5.53 14.09 27.90
C GLU A 262 6.67 13.21 28.44
N ASP A 263 6.50 11.88 28.36
CA ASP A 263 7.43 10.90 28.91
C ASP A 263 8.73 10.78 28.07
N HIS A 264 8.65 11.02 26.75
CA HIS A 264 9.74 10.82 25.76
C HIS A 264 9.77 11.92 24.68
N PRO A 265 10.06 13.19 25.03
CA PRO A 265 9.95 14.32 24.11
C PRO A 265 10.89 14.25 22.90
N GLU A 266 12.08 13.67 23.05
CA GLU A 266 13.07 13.46 22.00
C GLU A 266 12.59 12.49 20.90
N VAL A 267 11.80 11.48 21.29
CA VAL A 267 11.27 10.44 20.40
C VAL A 267 10.03 10.95 19.66
N VAL A 268 9.19 11.75 20.33
CA VAL A 268 7.94 12.25 19.75
C VAL A 268 8.12 13.53 18.92
N GLY A 269 9.20 14.28 19.13
CA GLY A 269 9.56 15.44 18.29
C GLY A 269 9.78 15.05 16.82
N GLU A 270 10.54 13.99 16.56
CA GLU A 270 10.77 13.43 15.21
C GLU A 270 9.52 12.79 14.59
N LEU A 271 8.61 12.28 15.43
CA LEU A 271 7.33 11.73 14.99
C LEU A 271 6.28 12.80 14.68
N SER A 272 6.31 13.94 15.35
CA SER A 272 5.34 15.02 15.13
C SER A 272 5.53 15.69 13.75
N SER A 273 6.71 15.54 13.13
CA SER A 273 6.91 15.82 11.70
C SER A 273 6.27 14.77 10.79
N LEU A 274 6.14 13.52 11.23
CA LEU A 274 5.52 12.40 10.50
C LEU A 274 3.98 12.33 10.71
N THR A 275 3.50 12.71 11.90
CA THR A 275 2.07 12.71 12.29
C THR A 275 1.39 14.06 12.17
N ARG A 276 2.03 15.07 11.56
CA ARG A 276 1.25 16.17 10.99
C ARG A 276 0.27 15.54 10.03
N THR A 277 -0.96 15.34 10.52
CA THR A 277 -2.19 15.50 9.78
C THR A 277 -2.11 16.92 9.24
N THR A 278 -1.31 17.07 8.19
CA THR A 278 -1.75 17.90 7.11
C THR A 278 -3.15 17.37 6.81
N THR A 279 -4.17 18.14 7.17
CA THR A 279 -5.13 18.50 6.14
C THR A 279 -4.31 18.70 4.89
N LEU A 280 -4.13 17.65 4.06
CA LEU A 280 -3.17 17.61 2.96
C LEU A 280 -3.35 18.93 2.23
N PRO A 281 -2.43 19.91 2.39
CA PRO A 281 -2.66 21.21 1.79
C PRO A 281 -2.65 20.94 0.30
N GLY A 282 -3.81 21.03 -0.33
CA GLY A 282 -3.95 20.63 -1.73
C GLY A 282 -4.74 19.34 -2.02
N LEU A 283 -5.51 18.77 -1.08
CA LEU A 283 -6.63 17.91 -1.51
C LEU A 283 -7.76 18.79 -2.05
N ASP A 284 -8.30 18.39 -3.19
CA ASP A 284 -9.42 19.07 -3.80
C ASP A 284 -10.67 18.89 -2.93
N GLU A 285 -11.35 19.98 -2.59
CA GLU A 285 -12.58 20.00 -1.80
C GLU A 285 -13.67 19.09 -2.40
N ALA A 286 -13.66 18.90 -3.73
CA ALA A 286 -14.55 17.96 -4.41
C ALA A 286 -14.31 16.50 -4.00
N PHE A 287 -13.27 16.17 -3.25
CA PHE A 287 -12.97 14.82 -2.76
C PHE A 287 -12.72 14.78 -1.25
N ALA A 288 -13.20 15.77 -0.49
CA ALA A 288 -13.09 15.76 0.97
C ALA A 288 -13.87 14.56 1.59
N PRO A 289 -13.31 13.82 2.58
CA PRO A 289 -13.91 12.61 3.13
C PRO A 289 -15.30 12.81 3.76
N ASP A 290 -15.53 13.96 4.39
CA ASP A 290 -16.81 14.35 5.00
C ASP A 290 -17.93 14.48 3.97
N ARG A 291 -17.58 14.75 2.71
CA ARG A 291 -18.53 14.81 1.60
C ARG A 291 -18.89 13.45 1.02
N ASP A 292 -18.20 12.36 1.37
CA ASP A 292 -18.50 11.03 0.80
C ASP A 292 -19.95 10.59 1.07
N THR A 293 -20.54 11.02 2.18
CA THR A 293 -21.93 10.70 2.53
C THR A 293 -22.96 11.39 1.64
N GLU A 294 -22.58 12.46 0.92
CA GLU A 294 -23.42 13.14 -0.08
C GLU A 294 -23.65 12.27 -1.32
N LEU A 295 -22.81 11.23 -1.53
CA LEU A 295 -22.84 10.40 -2.73
C LEU A 295 -23.62 9.09 -2.50
N PRO A 296 -24.27 8.56 -3.56
CA PRO A 296 -24.78 7.19 -3.56
C PRO A 296 -23.68 6.19 -3.21
N ALA A 297 -24.02 5.10 -2.50
CA ALA A 297 -23.06 4.10 -2.05
C ALA A 297 -22.17 3.56 -3.19
N ALA A 298 -22.78 3.32 -4.37
CA ALA A 298 -22.11 2.84 -5.57
C ALA A 298 -21.04 3.78 -6.15
N SER A 299 -21.01 5.06 -5.76
CA SER A 299 -20.04 6.05 -6.25
C SER A 299 -19.02 6.48 -5.21
N ARG A 300 -19.14 6.02 -3.95
CA ARG A 300 -18.24 6.40 -2.84
C ARG A 300 -16.82 5.88 -3.00
N TRP A 301 -16.60 4.90 -3.87
CA TRP A 301 -15.26 4.39 -4.18
C TRP A 301 -14.43 5.42 -4.97
N LEU A 302 -15.05 6.30 -5.77
CA LEU A 302 -14.34 7.29 -6.60
C LEU A 302 -13.55 8.32 -5.77
N PRO A 303 -14.15 8.99 -4.76
CA PRO A 303 -13.36 9.85 -3.88
C PRO A 303 -12.28 9.10 -3.09
N ARG A 304 -12.54 7.86 -2.67
CA ARG A 304 -11.55 7.03 -1.98
C ARG A 304 -10.36 6.75 -2.89
N LEU A 305 -10.62 6.31 -4.12
CA LEU A 305 -9.61 6.09 -5.14
C LEU A 305 -8.79 7.35 -5.41
N TYR A 306 -9.45 8.50 -5.59
CA TYR A 306 -8.78 9.78 -5.79
C TYR A 306 -7.78 10.07 -4.68
N ARG A 307 -8.22 9.97 -3.42
CA ARG A 307 -7.37 10.26 -2.25
C ARG A 307 -6.22 9.25 -2.15
N SER A 308 -6.48 7.96 -2.37
CA SER A 308 -5.46 6.91 -2.36
C SER A 308 -4.40 7.10 -3.45
N ALA A 309 -4.77 7.60 -4.63
CA ALA A 309 -3.83 7.89 -5.71
C ALA A 309 -3.10 9.23 -5.54
N ALA A 310 -3.78 10.26 -5.02
CA ALA A 310 -3.20 11.59 -4.84
C ALA A 310 -2.16 11.64 -3.71
N GLN A 311 -2.41 10.92 -2.61
CA GLN A 311 -1.56 10.99 -1.42
C GLN A 311 -0.09 10.60 -1.69
N PRO A 312 0.23 9.47 -2.35
CA PRO A 312 1.62 9.12 -2.65
C PRO A 312 2.33 10.16 -3.53
N LEU A 313 1.63 10.75 -4.51
CA LEU A 313 2.21 11.78 -5.37
C LEU A 313 2.50 13.07 -4.60
N GLN A 314 1.60 13.48 -3.70
CA GLN A 314 1.82 14.62 -2.81
C GLN A 314 2.99 14.38 -1.84
N GLN A 315 3.11 13.16 -1.32
CA GLN A 315 4.25 12.77 -0.47
C GLN A 315 5.57 12.80 -1.24
N LEU A 316 5.56 12.35 -2.50
CA LEU A 316 6.74 12.40 -3.37
C LEU A 316 7.12 13.84 -3.71
N GLU A 317 6.15 14.72 -3.98
CA GLU A 317 6.40 16.16 -4.16
C GLU A 317 6.97 16.82 -2.92
N ALA A 318 6.41 16.52 -1.75
CA ALA A 318 6.93 17.02 -0.47
C ALA A 318 8.37 16.51 -0.24
N SER A 319 8.64 15.23 -0.51
CA SER A 319 9.99 14.67 -0.40
C SER A 319 10.99 15.39 -1.33
N CYS A 320 10.58 15.78 -2.53
CA CYS A 320 11.41 16.56 -3.45
C CYS A 320 11.67 17.98 -2.91
N GLU A 321 10.64 18.66 -2.39
CA GLU A 321 10.76 20.01 -1.84
C GLU A 321 11.57 20.04 -0.53
N ASP A 322 11.44 19.01 0.31
CA ASP A 322 12.22 18.87 1.53
C ASP A 322 13.71 18.64 1.22
N ALA A 323 13.99 17.81 0.21
CA ALA A 323 15.36 17.58 -0.27
C ALA A 323 15.94 18.80 -1.00
N TYR A 324 15.13 19.47 -1.81
CA TYR A 324 15.51 20.57 -2.70
C TYR A 324 14.48 21.71 -2.64
N PRO A 325 14.56 22.59 -1.63
CA PRO A 325 13.57 23.64 -1.43
C PRO A 325 13.43 24.59 -2.64
N GLY A 326 12.24 24.66 -3.21
CA GLY A 326 11.92 25.50 -4.37
C GLY A 326 12.38 24.91 -5.71
N VAL A 327 12.63 23.61 -5.78
CA VAL A 327 13.15 22.95 -7.00
C VAL A 327 12.21 23.10 -8.19
N PHE A 328 10.89 22.94 -8.00
CA PHE A 328 9.95 23.04 -9.10
C PHE A 328 9.86 24.45 -9.66
N ASP A 329 9.83 25.48 -8.80
CA ASP A 329 9.80 26.88 -9.23
C ASP A 329 11.09 27.26 -9.97
N ALA A 330 12.24 26.81 -9.46
CA ALA A 330 13.54 26.99 -10.10
C ALA A 330 13.60 26.39 -11.51
N LEU A 331 13.10 25.16 -11.68
CA LEU A 331 13.10 24.46 -12.95
C LEU A 331 12.08 25.04 -13.93
N GLU A 332 10.92 25.52 -13.48
CA GLU A 332 9.97 26.24 -14.32
C GLU A 332 10.53 27.58 -14.82
N GLU A 333 11.20 28.35 -13.95
CA GLU A 333 11.89 29.58 -14.35
C GLU A 333 12.99 29.28 -15.39
N LEU A 334 13.75 28.21 -15.18
CA LEU A 334 14.74 27.74 -16.14
C LEU A 334 14.09 27.38 -17.48
N ARG A 335 13.04 26.55 -17.48
CA ARG A 335 12.31 26.12 -18.68
C ARG A 335 11.75 27.31 -19.45
N ALA A 336 11.20 28.30 -18.75
CA ALA A 336 10.69 29.53 -19.36
C ALA A 336 11.81 30.33 -20.05
N ARG A 337 12.99 30.43 -19.44
CA ARG A 337 14.16 31.13 -20.03
C ARG A 337 14.79 30.38 -21.19
N THR A 338 14.76 29.05 -21.16
CA THR A 338 15.35 28.18 -22.19
C THR A 338 14.29 27.62 -23.15
N PHE A 339 13.16 28.32 -23.31
CA PHE A 339 12.06 27.88 -24.18
C PHE A 339 12.57 27.52 -25.59
N GLY A 340 12.15 26.35 -26.08
CA GLY A 340 12.57 25.82 -27.38
C GLY A 340 13.92 25.09 -27.40
N SER A 341 14.62 24.98 -26.26
CA SER A 341 15.87 24.20 -26.17
C SER A 341 15.67 22.68 -26.27
N TRP A 342 14.43 22.22 -26.14
CA TRP A 342 14.02 20.84 -26.33
C TRP A 342 12.58 20.80 -26.89
N PRO A 343 12.12 19.66 -27.44
CA PRO A 343 10.78 19.55 -28.01
C PRO A 343 9.66 19.84 -27.00
N GLN A 344 8.56 20.43 -27.46
CA GLN A 344 7.45 20.86 -26.59
C GLN A 344 6.74 19.73 -25.84
N TRP A 345 6.81 18.50 -26.37
CA TRP A 345 6.26 17.32 -25.72
C TRP A 345 7.11 16.85 -24.53
N CYS A 346 8.37 17.30 -24.42
CA CYS A 346 9.22 17.06 -23.26
C CYS A 346 9.16 18.28 -22.35
N TRP A 347 8.85 18.08 -21.06
CA TRP A 347 8.86 19.18 -20.10
C TRP A 347 10.27 19.72 -19.87
N MET A 348 11.21 18.84 -19.53
CA MET A 348 12.65 19.09 -19.43
C MET A 348 13.37 17.74 -19.44
N PRO A 349 14.49 17.58 -20.18
CA PRO A 349 15.28 16.35 -20.15
C PRO A 349 15.84 16.05 -18.75
N VAL A 350 15.89 14.79 -18.32
CA VAL A 350 16.42 14.39 -17.00
C VAL A 350 17.87 14.82 -16.84
N ALA A 351 18.67 14.70 -17.90
CA ALA A 351 20.06 15.17 -17.89
C ALA A 351 20.17 16.67 -17.57
N ARG A 352 19.20 17.48 -18.00
CA ARG A 352 19.16 18.92 -17.69
C ARG A 352 18.73 19.17 -16.24
N VAL A 353 17.75 18.42 -15.73
CA VAL A 353 17.35 18.48 -14.32
C VAL A 353 18.53 18.09 -13.42
N ALA A 354 19.23 16.99 -13.72
CA ALA A 354 20.40 16.53 -12.97
C ALA A 354 21.52 17.58 -12.96
N ALA A 355 21.78 18.24 -14.10
CA ALA A 355 22.76 19.33 -14.16
C ALA A 355 22.37 20.49 -13.24
N GLU A 356 21.09 20.86 -13.18
CA GLU A 356 20.61 21.93 -12.30
C GLU A 356 20.66 21.53 -10.82
N LEU A 357 20.38 20.27 -10.48
CA LEU A 357 20.55 19.75 -9.13
C LEU A 357 22.02 19.85 -8.66
N VAL A 358 22.98 19.53 -9.54
CA VAL A 358 24.40 19.66 -9.23
C VAL A 358 24.82 21.14 -9.10
N THR A 359 24.40 22.01 -10.02
CA THR A 359 24.89 23.41 -10.04
C THR A 359 24.22 24.30 -9.01
N LYS A 360 22.89 24.23 -8.88
CA LYS A 360 22.09 25.11 -8.02
C LYS A 360 21.87 24.52 -6.62
N PHE A 361 21.54 23.24 -6.55
CA PHE A 361 21.22 22.54 -5.30
C PHE A 361 22.43 21.80 -4.68
N ARG A 362 23.58 21.84 -5.36
CA ARG A 362 24.88 21.30 -4.87
C ARG A 362 24.84 19.82 -4.48
N VAL A 363 24.11 19.01 -5.26
CA VAL A 363 24.10 17.55 -5.05
C VAL A 363 25.52 16.97 -5.20
N PRO A 364 26.03 16.16 -4.26
CA PRO A 364 27.44 15.80 -4.18
C PRO A 364 27.94 14.91 -5.33
N THR A 365 27.07 14.05 -5.88
CA THR A 365 27.44 13.10 -6.93
C THR A 365 26.49 13.16 -8.13
N SER A 366 27.03 12.91 -9.33
CA SER A 366 26.23 12.85 -10.55
C SER A 366 25.25 11.67 -10.55
N VAL A 367 25.58 10.58 -9.87
CA VAL A 367 24.71 9.39 -9.76
C VAL A 367 23.47 9.69 -8.93
N GLU A 368 23.64 10.28 -7.73
CA GLU A 368 22.50 10.71 -6.90
C GLU A 368 21.66 11.77 -7.61
N ALA A 369 22.33 12.73 -8.27
CA ALA A 369 21.63 13.77 -9.02
C ALA A 369 20.78 13.19 -10.16
N VAL A 370 21.23 12.15 -10.86
CA VAL A 370 20.46 11.52 -11.95
C VAL A 370 19.26 10.73 -11.43
N ALA A 371 19.42 10.00 -10.33
CA ALA A 371 18.33 9.26 -9.70
C ALA A 371 17.21 10.23 -9.25
N ASP A 372 17.58 11.27 -8.50
CA ASP A 372 16.64 12.27 -8.00
C ASP A 372 16.04 13.10 -9.16
N ALA A 373 16.85 13.41 -10.19
CA ALA A 373 16.38 14.15 -11.36
C ALA A 373 15.31 13.41 -12.16
N THR A 374 15.34 12.08 -12.21
CA THR A 374 14.32 11.30 -12.90
C THR A 374 12.95 11.50 -12.25
N VAL A 375 12.89 11.42 -10.92
CA VAL A 375 11.67 11.64 -10.14
C VAL A 375 11.19 13.09 -10.25
N ILE A 376 12.11 14.05 -10.13
CA ILE A 376 11.79 15.48 -10.22
C ILE A 376 11.33 15.85 -11.64
N ALA A 377 11.93 15.27 -12.68
CA ALA A 377 11.49 15.44 -14.07
C ALA A 377 10.09 14.91 -14.29
N ALA A 378 9.80 13.71 -13.80
CA ALA A 378 8.48 13.09 -13.86
C ALA A 378 7.42 13.97 -13.18
N LEU A 379 7.67 14.41 -11.95
CA LEU A 379 6.75 15.27 -11.19
C LEU A 379 6.61 16.66 -11.82
N GLY A 380 7.70 17.26 -12.30
CA GLY A 380 7.66 18.56 -12.99
C GLY A 380 6.85 18.50 -14.29
N ALA A 381 7.03 17.44 -15.08
CA ALA A 381 6.21 17.17 -16.25
C ALA A 381 4.74 17.01 -15.86
N TRP A 382 4.44 16.24 -14.82
CA TRP A 382 3.07 16.02 -14.36
C TRP A 382 2.40 17.30 -13.85
N ARG A 383 3.12 18.10 -13.05
CA ARG A 383 2.68 19.41 -12.53
C ARG A 383 2.39 20.39 -13.66
N SER A 384 3.33 20.56 -14.59
CA SER A 384 3.18 21.47 -15.73
C SER A 384 2.09 21.03 -16.70
N GLY A 385 1.86 19.71 -16.79
CA GLY A 385 0.81 19.11 -17.59
C GLY A 385 -0.60 19.21 -16.99
N GLY A 386 -0.79 19.69 -15.76
CA GLY A 386 -2.12 19.81 -15.14
C GLY A 386 -2.48 18.68 -14.17
N ARG A 387 -1.48 17.94 -13.70
CA ARG A 387 -1.60 16.88 -12.68
C ARG A 387 -2.64 15.83 -13.04
N HIS A 388 -2.64 15.36 -14.29
CA HIS A 388 -3.64 14.41 -14.75
C HIS A 388 -3.35 12.99 -14.27
N ALA A 389 -4.40 12.27 -13.92
CA ALA A 389 -4.35 10.85 -13.62
C ALA A 389 -5.47 10.10 -14.35
N LEU A 390 -5.19 8.91 -14.86
CA LEU A 390 -6.15 8.05 -15.54
C LEU A 390 -6.39 6.78 -14.70
N ALA A 391 -7.64 6.56 -14.27
CA ALA A 391 -8.05 5.32 -13.64
C ALA A 391 -8.36 4.23 -14.67
N MET A 392 -7.64 3.10 -14.60
CA MET A 392 -7.74 2.00 -15.55
C MET A 392 -8.61 0.85 -15.01
N THR A 393 -9.81 0.66 -15.54
CA THR A 393 -10.77 -0.42 -15.14
C THR A 393 -10.86 -1.57 -16.15
N HIS A 394 -9.74 -1.99 -16.75
CA HIS A 394 -9.67 -2.78 -17.99
C HIS A 394 -10.01 -1.95 -19.24
N ILE A 395 -8.99 -1.62 -20.02
CA ILE A 395 -9.15 -1.01 -21.34
C ILE A 395 -9.25 -2.17 -22.33
N PRO A 396 -10.32 -2.29 -23.13
CA PRO A 396 -10.35 -3.21 -24.25
C PRO A 396 -9.18 -2.86 -25.18
N MET A 397 -8.12 -3.67 -25.17
CA MET A 397 -6.85 -3.33 -25.83
C MET A 397 -6.96 -3.24 -27.36
N ALA A 398 -8.07 -3.69 -27.95
CA ALA A 398 -8.23 -3.86 -29.39
C ALA A 398 -8.53 -2.56 -30.16
N ASP A 399 -9.06 -1.52 -29.51
CA ASP A 399 -9.78 -0.45 -30.24
C ASP A 399 -9.00 0.86 -30.43
N LEU A 400 -7.77 0.98 -29.92
CA LEU A 400 -6.95 2.21 -30.07
C LEU A 400 -5.48 1.92 -30.45
N PRO A 401 -5.19 1.13 -31.51
CA PRO A 401 -3.81 0.95 -31.95
C PRO A 401 -3.29 2.25 -32.56
N ALA A 402 -2.27 2.81 -31.94
CA ALA A 402 -1.46 3.89 -32.47
C ALA A 402 0.01 3.46 -32.44
N PRO A 403 0.79 3.77 -33.49
CA PRO A 403 2.23 3.59 -33.47
C PRO A 403 2.87 4.28 -32.25
N PRO A 404 3.74 3.60 -31.48
CA PRO A 404 4.45 4.23 -30.37
C PRO A 404 5.24 5.49 -30.80
N CYS A 405 5.79 5.51 -32.01
CA CYS A 405 6.52 6.66 -32.54
C CYS A 405 5.68 7.93 -32.69
N GLU A 406 4.36 7.83 -32.80
CA GLU A 406 3.46 9.00 -32.90
C GLU A 406 3.08 9.59 -31.54
N LEU A 407 3.30 8.84 -30.45
CA LEU A 407 2.86 9.23 -29.11
C LEU A 407 3.33 10.65 -28.70
N PRO A 408 4.58 11.08 -28.95
CA PRO A 408 5.03 12.42 -28.59
C PRO A 408 4.23 13.56 -29.24
N HIS A 409 3.65 13.32 -30.42
CA HIS A 409 2.87 14.32 -31.14
C HIS A 409 1.38 14.30 -30.80
N ARG A 410 0.92 13.22 -30.15
CA ARG A 410 -0.51 13.00 -29.87
C ARG A 410 -0.85 13.16 -28.40
N LEU A 411 0.08 12.84 -27.50
CA LEU A 411 -0.16 12.96 -26.08
C LEU A 411 -0.33 14.46 -25.74
N PRO A 412 -1.48 14.86 -25.16
CA PRO A 412 -1.82 16.28 -25.01
C PRO A 412 -1.06 16.94 -23.86
N VAL A 413 -0.39 16.15 -23.02
CA VAL A 413 0.31 16.58 -21.81
C VAL A 413 1.63 15.83 -21.70
N PRO A 414 2.69 16.44 -21.15
CA PRO A 414 4.02 15.84 -21.09
C PRO A 414 4.11 14.65 -20.13
N ALA A 415 3.16 14.53 -19.20
CA ALA A 415 3.06 13.40 -18.28
C ALA A 415 1.64 13.19 -17.74
N ALA A 416 1.35 11.95 -17.35
CA ALA A 416 0.12 11.56 -16.66
C ALA A 416 0.38 10.39 -15.72
N THR A 417 -0.37 10.35 -14.63
CA THR A 417 -0.39 9.19 -13.74
C THR A 417 -1.34 8.13 -14.31
N LEU A 418 -0.92 6.87 -14.33
CA LEU A 418 -1.73 5.71 -14.65
C LEU A 418 -2.05 4.98 -13.34
N ILE A 419 -3.33 4.93 -12.97
CA ILE A 419 -3.80 4.36 -11.71
C ILE A 419 -4.27 2.92 -11.96
N HIS A 420 -3.71 1.97 -11.21
CA HIS A 420 -4.10 0.58 -11.23
C HIS A 420 -5.19 0.31 -10.19
N LEU A 421 -6.14 -0.53 -10.60
CA LEU A 421 -7.26 -0.93 -9.76
C LEU A 421 -7.23 -2.43 -9.55
N ASN A 422 -7.63 -2.85 -8.36
CA ASN A 422 -8.00 -4.22 -8.08
C ASN A 422 -9.36 -4.55 -8.72
N ALA A 423 -9.72 -5.84 -8.74
CA ALA A 423 -11.02 -6.30 -9.24
C ALA A 423 -12.21 -5.68 -8.48
N ASP A 424 -12.02 -5.28 -7.22
CA ASP A 424 -13.00 -4.59 -6.38
C ASP A 424 -12.99 -3.05 -6.54
N LEU A 425 -12.31 -2.54 -7.57
CA LEU A 425 -12.11 -1.11 -7.85
C LEU A 425 -11.32 -0.34 -6.78
N SER A 426 -10.70 -1.03 -5.82
CA SER A 426 -9.78 -0.40 -4.89
C SER A 426 -8.44 -0.08 -5.55
N TYR A 427 -7.75 0.93 -5.03
CA TYR A 427 -6.42 1.33 -5.50
C TYR A 427 -5.41 0.19 -5.27
N SER A 428 -4.73 -0.26 -6.32
CA SER A 428 -3.67 -1.28 -6.23
C SER A 428 -2.26 -0.71 -6.45
N GLY A 429 -2.18 0.49 -7.01
CA GLY A 429 -0.93 1.21 -7.25
C GLY A 429 -1.05 2.21 -8.39
N GLY A 430 0.07 2.79 -8.79
CA GLY A 430 0.10 3.66 -9.95
C GLY A 430 1.52 3.97 -10.41
N LEU A 431 1.61 4.42 -11.66
CA LEU A 431 2.85 4.78 -12.33
C LEU A 431 2.73 6.19 -12.89
N LEU A 432 3.82 6.95 -12.89
CA LEU A 432 3.87 8.24 -13.59
C LEU A 432 4.51 8.00 -14.96
N ALA A 433 3.74 8.17 -16.02
CA ALA A 433 4.20 8.07 -17.39
C ALA A 433 4.55 9.48 -17.91
N PHE A 434 5.76 9.68 -18.41
CA PHE A 434 6.21 10.98 -18.94
C PHE A 434 7.08 10.84 -20.18
N LEU A 435 7.03 11.87 -21.03
CA LEU A 435 7.83 11.95 -22.25
C LEU A 435 9.16 12.65 -22.00
N GLU A 436 10.24 12.03 -22.46
CA GLU A 436 11.60 12.53 -22.33
C GLU A 436 12.29 12.66 -23.69
N ALA A 437 13.00 13.78 -23.87
CA ALA A 437 13.92 13.96 -24.98
C ALA A 437 15.29 13.43 -24.58
N GLY A 438 15.57 12.20 -24.98
CA GLY A 438 16.86 11.54 -24.78
C GLY A 438 17.99 12.21 -25.59
N PRO A 439 19.17 11.56 -25.66
CA PRO A 439 20.28 12.03 -26.50
C PRO A 439 19.81 12.32 -27.93
N GLU A 440 20.29 13.44 -28.49
CA GLU A 440 19.90 13.91 -29.83
C GLU A 440 18.40 14.18 -30.01
N HIS A 441 17.68 14.46 -28.92
CA HIS A 441 16.24 14.69 -28.89
C HIS A 441 15.39 13.49 -29.33
N ARG A 442 15.93 12.27 -29.21
CA ARG A 442 15.18 11.05 -29.43
C ARG A 442 13.99 10.96 -28.47
N PRO A 443 12.76 10.66 -28.94
CA PRO A 443 11.60 10.54 -28.08
C PRO A 443 11.63 9.25 -27.27
N GLU A 444 11.42 9.39 -25.97
CA GLU A 444 11.41 8.30 -25.02
C GLU A 444 10.17 8.42 -24.12
N LEU A 445 9.54 7.29 -23.82
CA LEU A 445 8.53 7.17 -22.78
C LEU A 445 9.20 6.58 -21.55
N ARG A 446 9.00 7.23 -20.40
CA ARG A 446 9.47 6.74 -19.11
C ARG A 446 8.30 6.47 -18.19
N LEU A 447 8.39 5.37 -17.44
CA LEU A 447 7.43 4.97 -16.42
C LEU A 447 8.14 5.00 -15.08
N LEU A 448 7.61 5.77 -14.14
CA LEU A 448 8.11 5.85 -12.78
C LEU A 448 7.15 5.15 -11.82
N ASP A 449 7.60 4.07 -11.19
CA ASP A 449 6.89 3.42 -10.08
C ASP A 449 7.21 4.10 -8.77
N TYR A 450 6.21 4.79 -8.25
CA TYR A 450 6.24 5.48 -6.97
C TYR A 450 5.53 4.68 -5.85
N HIS A 451 5.06 3.47 -6.13
CA HIS A 451 4.22 2.68 -5.23
C HIS A 451 4.97 1.51 -4.59
N THR A 452 5.68 0.66 -5.36
CA THR A 452 6.21 -0.63 -4.88
C THR A 452 7.20 -0.53 -3.72
N ARG A 453 7.90 0.59 -3.59
CA ARG A 453 8.89 0.81 -2.51
C ARG A 453 8.60 2.07 -1.69
N GLY A 454 7.37 2.57 -1.75
CA GLY A 454 6.94 3.80 -1.09
C GLY A 454 7.30 5.08 -1.85
N PRO A 455 6.61 6.20 -1.57
CA PRO A 455 6.76 7.46 -2.30
C PRO A 455 7.93 8.30 -1.75
N HIS A 456 9.14 7.73 -1.80
CA HIS A 456 10.37 8.47 -1.50
C HIS A 456 11.17 8.68 -2.78
N LEU A 457 11.81 9.84 -2.86
CA LEU A 457 12.66 10.24 -3.97
C LEU A 457 13.67 9.15 -4.39
N ARG A 458 14.17 8.38 -3.42
CA ARG A 458 15.23 7.37 -3.62
C ARG A 458 14.73 5.93 -3.73
N THR A 459 13.42 5.71 -3.66
CA THR A 459 12.83 4.37 -3.70
C THR A 459 12.09 4.10 -5.00
N CYS A 460 11.88 5.12 -5.84
CA CYS A 460 11.21 4.95 -7.11
C CYS A 460 12.06 4.14 -8.10
N HIS A 461 11.39 3.37 -8.94
CA HIS A 461 12.00 2.64 -10.05
C HIS A 461 11.54 3.24 -11.37
N ASP A 462 12.45 3.46 -12.31
CA ASP A 462 12.11 3.92 -13.65
C ASP A 462 12.35 2.86 -14.72
N TRP A 463 11.46 2.79 -15.72
CA TRP A 463 11.70 2.08 -16.97
C TRP A 463 11.64 3.06 -18.12
N GLN A 464 12.36 2.73 -19.19
CA GLN A 464 12.46 3.56 -20.39
C GLN A 464 12.11 2.76 -21.64
N LEU A 465 11.45 3.42 -22.58
CA LEU A 465 11.11 2.90 -23.90
C LEU A 465 11.41 3.96 -24.96
N VAL A 466 12.27 3.64 -25.92
CA VAL A 466 12.47 4.45 -27.13
C VAL A 466 11.22 4.39 -27.99
N LEU A 467 10.61 5.54 -28.26
CA LEU A 467 9.39 5.65 -29.06
C LEU A 467 9.73 5.63 -30.55
N SER A 468 9.97 4.43 -31.08
CA SER A 468 10.29 4.17 -32.49
C SER A 468 9.48 3.02 -33.06
N GLY A 469 9.33 2.98 -34.38
CA GLY A 469 8.60 1.91 -35.06
C GLY A 469 7.09 1.99 -34.87
N ASP A 470 6.41 0.99 -35.41
CA ASP A 470 4.95 0.92 -35.46
C ASP A 470 4.34 0.06 -34.35
N THR A 471 5.18 -0.74 -33.67
CA THR A 471 4.75 -1.70 -32.65
C THR A 471 5.51 -1.54 -31.35
N ALA A 472 4.90 -1.99 -30.24
CA ALA A 472 5.56 -2.02 -28.93
C ALA A 472 6.83 -2.90 -28.95
N GLN A 473 6.81 -3.98 -29.74
CA GLN A 473 7.94 -4.89 -29.91
C GLN A 473 9.11 -4.21 -30.64
N GLU A 474 8.84 -3.42 -31.68
CA GLU A 474 9.88 -2.65 -32.38
C GLU A 474 10.49 -1.57 -31.48
N ALA A 475 9.66 -0.85 -30.71
CA ALA A 475 10.11 0.11 -29.71
C ALA A 475 10.98 -0.56 -28.63
N ALA A 476 10.57 -1.72 -28.12
CA ALA A 476 11.33 -2.48 -27.14
C ALA A 476 12.66 -2.99 -27.71
N ALA A 477 12.67 -3.48 -28.95
CA ALA A 477 13.90 -3.90 -29.63
C ALA A 477 14.86 -2.72 -29.92
N ALA A 478 14.34 -1.52 -30.20
CA ALA A 478 15.17 -0.32 -30.30
C ALA A 478 15.78 0.07 -28.95
N THR A 479 15.02 -0.09 -27.87
CA THR A 479 15.48 0.20 -26.51
C THR A 479 16.55 -0.79 -26.05
N ALA A 480 16.33 -2.10 -26.28
CA ALA A 480 17.28 -3.15 -25.89
C ALA A 480 18.68 -2.92 -26.48
N ARG A 481 18.76 -2.50 -27.75
CA ARG A 481 20.03 -2.22 -28.46
C ARG A 481 20.90 -1.13 -27.83
N ILE A 482 20.32 -0.25 -27.01
CA ILE A 482 21.03 0.84 -26.35
C ILE A 482 21.07 0.68 -24.82
N ALA A 483 20.39 -0.34 -24.29
CA ALA A 483 20.36 -0.61 -22.87
C ALA A 483 21.64 -1.30 -22.40
N LEU A 484 21.99 -1.10 -21.14
CA LEU A 484 22.96 -1.97 -20.49
C LEU A 484 22.28 -3.31 -20.20
N HIS A 485 22.87 -4.41 -20.67
CA HIS A 485 22.29 -5.75 -20.51
C HIS A 485 22.32 -6.18 -19.04
N PRO A 486 21.15 -6.38 -18.40
CA PRO A 486 21.09 -6.92 -17.05
C PRO A 486 21.51 -8.40 -17.05
N LEU A 487 21.85 -8.92 -15.87
CA LEU A 487 22.05 -10.35 -15.66
C LEU A 487 20.69 -11.02 -15.47
N GLY A 488 20.45 -12.13 -16.16
CA GLY A 488 19.29 -12.99 -15.97
C GLY A 488 19.39 -13.80 -14.66
N GLU A 489 18.33 -14.57 -14.35
CA GLU A 489 18.26 -15.41 -13.15
C GLU A 489 19.38 -16.47 -13.07
N ASP A 490 19.91 -16.88 -14.23
CA ASP A 490 21.04 -17.81 -14.37
C ASP A 490 22.42 -17.11 -14.25
N GLY A 491 22.43 -15.80 -14.00
CA GLY A 491 23.63 -14.99 -13.82
C GLY A 491 24.35 -14.63 -15.12
N ARG A 492 23.80 -14.94 -16.30
CA ARG A 492 24.38 -14.52 -17.59
C ARG A 492 23.76 -13.20 -18.06
N PRO A 493 24.50 -12.37 -18.83
CA PRO A 493 23.90 -11.21 -19.49
C PRO A 493 22.74 -11.62 -20.39
N MET A 494 21.60 -10.95 -20.25
CA MET A 494 20.44 -11.16 -21.12
C MET A 494 20.76 -10.73 -22.54
N THR A 495 20.20 -11.43 -23.53
CA THR A 495 20.30 -11.06 -24.95
C THR A 495 19.38 -9.87 -25.27
N ASP A 496 19.60 -9.19 -26.40
CA ASP A 496 18.72 -8.12 -26.89
C ASP A 496 17.25 -8.57 -26.96
N ALA A 497 17.00 -9.80 -27.39
CA ALA A 497 15.66 -10.36 -27.52
C ALA A 497 14.98 -10.58 -26.16
N GLU A 498 15.74 -11.01 -25.15
CA GLU A 498 15.24 -11.21 -23.79
C GLU A 498 14.92 -9.86 -23.14
N VAL A 499 15.82 -8.88 -23.26
CA VAL A 499 15.60 -7.51 -22.76
C VAL A 499 14.41 -6.86 -23.47
N ALA A 500 14.30 -7.00 -24.79
CA ALA A 500 13.16 -6.49 -25.55
C ALA A 500 11.84 -7.15 -25.13
N SER A 501 11.84 -8.45 -24.85
CA SER A 501 10.66 -9.16 -24.34
C SER A 501 10.23 -8.62 -22.98
N GLU A 502 11.18 -8.42 -22.06
CA GLU A 502 10.89 -7.86 -20.72
C GLU A 502 10.34 -6.43 -20.82
N ILE A 503 11.02 -5.55 -21.56
CA ILE A 503 10.57 -4.17 -21.80
C ILE A 503 9.17 -4.17 -22.43
N SER A 504 8.94 -4.99 -23.46
CA SER A 504 7.63 -5.07 -24.09
C SER A 504 6.54 -5.52 -23.11
N SER A 505 6.86 -6.44 -22.19
CA SER A 505 5.89 -6.90 -21.18
C SER A 505 5.54 -5.84 -20.15
N VAL A 506 6.50 -4.99 -19.78
CA VAL A 506 6.30 -3.85 -18.88
C VAL A 506 5.44 -2.78 -19.57
N PHE A 507 5.73 -2.42 -20.82
CA PHE A 507 5.07 -1.28 -21.48
C PHE A 507 3.75 -1.62 -22.19
N ALA A 508 3.54 -2.86 -22.63
CA ALA A 508 2.35 -3.26 -23.38
C ALA A 508 1.01 -2.91 -22.68
N PRO A 509 0.85 -3.06 -21.35
CA PRO A 509 -0.38 -2.69 -20.66
C PRO A 509 -0.68 -1.18 -20.66
N TYR A 510 0.36 -0.34 -20.80
CA TYR A 510 0.25 1.11 -20.58
C TYR A 510 0.10 1.90 -21.88
N LEU A 511 0.63 1.40 -23.00
CA LEU A 511 0.50 2.07 -24.30
C LEU A 511 -0.98 2.31 -24.70
N PRO A 512 -1.92 1.36 -24.52
CA PRO A 512 -3.35 1.62 -24.76
C PRO A 512 -3.93 2.73 -23.88
N ALA A 513 -3.50 2.83 -22.62
CA ALA A 513 -3.94 3.87 -21.69
C ALA A 513 -3.45 5.26 -22.12
N LEU A 514 -2.21 5.36 -22.59
CA LEU A 514 -1.65 6.59 -23.15
C LEU A 514 -2.33 6.97 -24.47
N ASN A 515 -2.65 5.99 -25.32
CA ASN A 515 -3.44 6.22 -26.54
C ASN A 515 -4.85 6.72 -26.23
N LEU A 516 -5.47 6.23 -25.16
CA LEU A 516 -6.76 6.70 -24.68
C LEU A 516 -6.71 8.16 -24.20
N LEU A 517 -5.65 8.54 -23.47
CA LEU A 517 -5.39 9.94 -23.10
C LEU A 517 -5.18 10.84 -24.33
N ALA A 518 -4.56 10.28 -25.38
CA ALA A 518 -4.27 10.97 -26.63
C ALA A 518 -5.43 10.98 -27.65
N ALA A 519 -6.58 10.37 -27.33
CA ALA A 519 -7.72 10.34 -28.23
C ALA A 519 -8.32 11.76 -28.37
N PRO A 520 -8.48 12.30 -29.60
CA PRO A 520 -9.00 13.64 -29.79
C PRO A 520 -10.50 13.72 -29.45
N ALA A 521 -10.98 14.91 -29.06
CA ALA A 521 -12.41 15.16 -28.96
C ALA A 521 -13.05 15.15 -30.37
N PRO A 522 -14.28 14.62 -30.56
CA PRO A 522 -15.20 14.07 -29.56
C PRO A 522 -15.03 12.56 -29.30
N VAL A 523 -13.98 11.94 -29.84
CA VAL A 523 -13.73 10.48 -29.76
C VAL A 523 -13.31 10.04 -28.37
N SER A 524 -12.64 10.92 -27.61
CA SER A 524 -12.22 10.63 -26.24
C SER A 524 -13.42 10.27 -25.35
N PRO A 525 -13.46 9.05 -24.78
CA PRO A 525 -14.53 8.65 -23.89
C PRO A 525 -14.29 9.15 -22.46
N LEU A 526 -13.15 9.80 -22.19
CA LEU A 526 -12.72 10.19 -20.87
C LEU A 526 -13.60 11.29 -20.26
N ARG A 527 -13.91 11.10 -18.97
CA ARG A 527 -14.66 12.07 -18.16
C ARG A 527 -13.87 12.40 -16.90
N ASP A 528 -13.90 13.67 -16.51
CA ASP A 528 -13.39 14.11 -15.21
C ASP A 528 -14.29 13.57 -14.09
N VAL A 529 -13.69 12.86 -13.15
CA VAL A 529 -14.38 12.23 -12.02
C VAL A 529 -15.12 13.25 -11.16
N ALA A 530 -14.58 14.46 -10.96
CA ALA A 530 -15.29 15.50 -10.21
C ALA A 530 -16.60 15.92 -10.92
N GLY A 531 -16.59 15.88 -12.26
CA GLY A 531 -17.77 16.07 -13.09
C GLY A 531 -18.76 14.91 -13.01
N VAL A 532 -18.28 13.67 -13.05
CA VAL A 532 -19.11 12.47 -12.89
C VAL A 532 -19.84 12.47 -11.54
N LEU A 533 -19.17 12.92 -10.47
CA LEU A 533 -19.74 13.09 -9.14
C LEU A 533 -20.66 14.32 -9.01
N GLN A 534 -20.89 15.07 -10.09
CA GLN A 534 -21.69 16.31 -10.13
C GLN A 534 -21.20 17.40 -9.17
N ARG A 535 -19.91 17.36 -8.80
CA ARG A 535 -19.27 18.38 -7.94
C ARG A 535 -18.71 19.55 -8.73
N ARG A 536 -18.57 19.39 -10.06
CA ARG A 536 -18.12 20.39 -11.03
C ARG A 536 -18.79 20.19 -12.40
N PRO A 537 -18.72 21.18 -13.31
CA PRO A 537 -19.08 20.96 -14.71
C PRO A 537 -18.29 19.80 -15.31
N VAL A 538 -18.97 18.92 -16.04
CA VAL A 538 -18.33 17.74 -16.67
C VAL A 538 -17.34 18.20 -17.72
N ARG A 539 -16.06 17.92 -17.49
CA ARG A 539 -15.00 18.03 -18.49
C ARG A 539 -14.90 16.71 -19.26
N ARG A 540 -14.73 16.81 -20.57
CA ARG A 540 -14.48 15.67 -21.46
C ARG A 540 -13.06 15.74 -21.96
N GLY A 541 -12.44 14.57 -22.12
CA GLY A 541 -11.09 14.47 -22.65
C GLY A 541 -10.97 14.95 -24.11
N PRO A 542 -9.74 15.08 -24.62
CA PRO A 542 -8.49 14.76 -23.93
C PRO A 542 -8.15 15.77 -22.81
N PRO A 543 -7.26 15.41 -21.86
CA PRO A 543 -6.67 16.37 -20.94
C PRO A 543 -5.98 17.52 -21.68
N SER A 544 -5.76 18.65 -20.99
CA SER A 544 -5.13 19.82 -21.58
C SER A 544 -4.06 20.36 -20.65
N VAL A 545 -2.92 20.78 -21.20
CA VAL A 545 -1.87 21.46 -20.45
C VAL A 545 -2.45 22.64 -19.66
N GLY A 546 -2.04 22.77 -18.41
CA GLY A 546 -2.46 23.87 -17.56
C GLY A 546 -1.91 23.73 -16.16
N TRP A 547 -1.94 24.80 -15.39
CA TRP A 547 -1.62 24.73 -13.97
C TRP A 547 -2.86 24.30 -13.19
N ALA A 548 -2.74 23.19 -12.46
CA ALA A 548 -3.75 22.74 -11.51
C ALA A 548 -3.12 22.63 -10.12
N PRO A 549 -3.78 23.15 -9.07
CA PRO A 549 -3.30 22.98 -7.69
C PRO A 549 -3.50 21.55 -7.17
N HIS A 550 -4.38 20.77 -7.81
CA HIS A 550 -4.77 19.42 -7.40
C HIS A 550 -4.73 18.47 -8.59
N MET A 551 -4.70 17.17 -8.30
CA MET A 551 -4.80 16.13 -9.32
C MET A 551 -6.16 16.22 -10.03
N THR A 552 -6.16 16.03 -11.36
CA THR A 552 -7.39 15.85 -12.13
C THR A 552 -7.50 14.39 -12.54
N MET A 553 -8.45 13.66 -11.96
CA MET A 553 -8.64 12.24 -12.24
C MET A 553 -9.66 12.02 -13.36
N TRP A 554 -9.23 11.27 -14.38
CA TRP A 554 -10.01 10.87 -15.54
C TRP A 554 -10.42 9.41 -15.42
N ILE A 555 -11.61 9.11 -15.91
CA ILE A 555 -12.14 7.76 -15.95
C ILE A 555 -12.77 7.45 -17.31
N SER A 556 -12.69 6.19 -17.73
CA SER A 556 -13.37 5.69 -18.93
C SER A 556 -14.80 5.22 -18.59
N PRO A 557 -15.80 5.36 -19.47
CA PRO A 557 -17.21 5.04 -19.18
C PRO A 557 -17.47 3.57 -18.85
N VAL A 558 -16.60 2.64 -19.30
CA VAL A 558 -16.68 1.22 -18.95
C VAL A 558 -16.52 1.01 -17.44
N ALA A 559 -15.90 1.95 -16.73
CA ALA A 559 -15.77 1.95 -15.27
C ALA A 559 -17.02 2.36 -14.51
N GLU A 560 -18.03 2.96 -15.16
CA GLU A 560 -19.21 3.53 -14.48
C GLU A 560 -20.21 2.46 -14.02
N GLN A 561 -20.08 1.21 -14.48
CA GLN A 561 -20.97 0.10 -14.09
C GLN A 561 -20.23 -0.91 -13.20
N PRO A 562 -20.57 -1.02 -11.89
CA PRO A 562 -20.23 -2.22 -11.13
C PRO A 562 -20.98 -3.42 -11.74
N ALA A 563 -20.31 -4.57 -11.81
CA ALA A 563 -20.78 -5.77 -12.50
C ALA A 563 -22.09 -6.40 -11.94
N ASP A 564 -22.65 -5.85 -10.85
CA ASP A 564 -23.78 -6.41 -10.11
C ASP A 564 -25.04 -5.51 -10.14
N ALA A 565 -25.32 -4.85 -11.27
CA ALA A 565 -26.53 -4.04 -11.46
C ALA A 565 -27.65 -4.72 -12.29
N GLU A 566 -27.65 -6.07 -12.37
CA GLU A 566 -28.79 -6.88 -12.84
C GLU A 566 -29.37 -7.77 -11.74
#